data_AF-B3E329-F1
#
_entry.id   AF-B3E329-F1
#
_cell.length_a   1.000
_cell.length_b   1.000
_cell.length_c   1.000
_cell.angle_alpha   90.00
_cell.angle_beta   90.00
_cell.angle_gamma   90.00
#
_symmetry.space_group_name_H-M   'P 1'
#
loop_
_entity.id
_entity.type
_entity.pdbx_description
1 polymer ?
#
loop_
_entity_poly.entity_id
_entity_poly.type
_entity_poly.pdbx_seq_one_letter_code
_entity_poly.pdbx_strand_id
1 'polypeptide(L)'
;MKRQMLGVLCVLGVTAGSACADDLKDASDKLQPLTERIAKVSSGKAADYAKSQLASAQETLGAVKAAISAKNGALALQKTELVDLQLTIAEARAVEMEAAEQLVLHRAELRKLEAQFDQLLQAGGK
;
A
#
# COMPACT_ATOMS: atom_id res chain seq x y z
N MET A 1 48.34 25.87 23.42
CA MET A 1 47.39 24.78 23.09
C MET A 1 45.93 25.12 23.45
N LYS A 2 45.44 26.35 23.17
CA LYS A 2 44.02 26.74 23.41
C LYS A 2 43.28 27.20 22.15
N ARG A 3 43.96 27.29 21.00
CA ARG A 3 43.38 27.75 19.72
C ARG A 3 42.96 26.62 18.77
N GLN A 4 43.33 25.37 19.05
CA GLN A 4 42.98 24.23 18.18
C GLN A 4 41.64 23.55 18.54
N MET A 5 41.07 23.85 19.72
CA MET A 5 39.77 23.28 20.13
C MET A 5 38.55 23.99 19.52
N LEU A 6 38.70 25.21 18.99
CA LEU A 6 37.57 25.94 18.42
C LEU A 6 37.20 25.48 17.00
N GLY A 7 38.17 24.92 16.26
CA GLY A 7 37.96 24.50 14.86
C GLY A 7 37.26 23.15 14.69
N VAL A 8 37.35 22.26 15.68
CA VAL A 8 36.78 20.90 15.60
C VAL A 8 35.28 20.90 15.88
N LEU A 9 34.77 21.86 16.66
CA LEU A 9 33.34 21.93 16.98
C LEU A 9 32.49 22.39 15.78
N CYS A 10 33.04 23.21 14.88
CA CYS A 10 32.32 23.68 13.68
C CYS A 10 32.20 22.61 12.58
N VAL A 11 33.09 21.61 12.56
CA VAL A 11 33.05 20.54 11.54
C VAL A 11 32.01 19.47 11.88
N LEU A 12 31.70 19.27 13.17
CA LEU A 12 30.69 18.30 13.62
C LEU A 12 29.23 18.78 13.43
N GLY A 13 29.01 20.07 13.17
CA GLY A 13 27.67 20.63 12.97
C GLY A 13 27.12 20.47 11.54
N VAL A 14 27.97 20.15 10.56
CA VAL A 14 27.59 20.18 9.13
C VAL A 14 27.19 18.80 8.60
N THR A 15 27.58 17.70 9.25
CA THR A 15 27.29 16.34 8.74
C THR A 15 25.90 15.81 9.12
N ALA A 16 25.20 16.42 10.08
CA ALA A 16 23.85 15.98 10.48
C ALA A 16 22.73 16.53 9.58
N GLY A 17 23.01 17.54 8.74
CA GLY A 17 22.00 18.18 7.88
C GLY A 17 21.71 17.43 6.58
N SER A 18 22.66 16.63 6.08
CA SER A 18 22.55 16.04 4.73
C SER A 18 21.57 14.87 4.67
N ALA A 19 21.55 14.00 5.68
CA ALA A 19 20.65 12.83 5.70
C ALA A 19 19.16 13.24 5.75
N CYS A 20 18.83 14.32 6.47
CA CYS A 20 17.44 14.80 6.58
C CYS A 20 16.93 15.45 5.29
N ALA A 21 17.82 15.99 4.45
CA ALA A 21 17.43 16.63 3.20
C ALA A 21 17.07 15.61 2.12
N ASP A 22 17.82 14.50 2.05
CA ASP A 22 17.57 13.41 1.11
C ASP A 22 16.26 12.68 1.45
N ASP A 23 16.01 12.35 2.72
CA ASP A 23 14.74 11.71 3.15
C ASP A 23 13.51 12.56 2.81
N LEU A 24 13.62 13.89 2.96
CA LEU A 24 12.53 14.82 2.67
C LEU A 24 12.22 14.88 1.17
N LYS A 25 13.27 14.88 0.33
CA LYS A 25 13.14 14.82 -1.11
C LYS A 25 12.50 13.50 -1.54
N ASP A 26 12.99 12.38 -1.03
CA ASP A 26 12.49 11.05 -1.36
C ASP A 26 11.01 10.87 -0.98
N ALA A 27 10.61 11.36 0.20
CA ALA A 27 9.22 11.36 0.62
C ALA A 27 8.33 12.26 -0.27
N SER A 28 8.85 13.42 -0.68
CA SER A 28 8.14 14.34 -1.57
C SER A 28 7.96 13.75 -2.98
N ASP A 29 8.99 13.13 -3.54
CA ASP A 29 8.97 12.54 -4.87
C ASP A 29 7.99 11.36 -4.95
N LYS A 30 7.78 10.64 -3.83
CA LYS A 30 6.80 9.54 -3.72
C LYS A 30 5.36 9.99 -3.48
N LEU A 31 5.11 11.25 -3.09
CA LEU A 31 3.79 11.72 -2.68
C LEU A 31 2.74 11.65 -3.81
N GLN A 32 3.10 12.10 -5.01
CA GLN A 32 2.21 12.07 -6.16
C GLN A 32 1.92 10.62 -6.62
N PRO A 33 2.93 9.75 -6.83
CA PRO A 33 2.71 8.34 -7.14
C PRO A 33 1.77 7.62 -6.16
N LEU A 34 1.94 7.85 -4.85
CA LEU A 34 1.06 7.25 -3.83
C LEU A 34 -0.37 7.80 -3.90
N THR A 35 -0.53 9.09 -4.17
CA THR A 35 -1.84 9.71 -4.35
C THR A 35 -2.57 9.12 -5.56
N GLU A 36 -1.88 8.96 -6.68
CA GLU A 36 -2.42 8.36 -7.90
C GLU A 36 -2.79 6.89 -7.69
N ARG A 37 -1.94 6.14 -6.97
CA ARG A 37 -2.21 4.73 -6.65
C ARG A 37 -3.41 4.57 -5.73
N ILE A 38 -3.56 5.41 -4.70
CA ILE A 38 -4.79 5.45 -3.87
C ILE A 38 -6.02 5.72 -4.75
N ALA A 39 -5.96 6.71 -5.64
CA ALA A 39 -7.09 7.04 -6.52
C ALA A 39 -7.45 5.87 -7.43
N LYS A 40 -6.45 5.20 -8.02
CA LYS A 40 -6.64 4.02 -8.86
C LYS A 40 -7.34 2.90 -8.10
N VAL A 41 -6.83 2.51 -6.93
CA VAL A 41 -7.42 1.42 -6.13
C VAL A 41 -8.82 1.80 -5.63
N SER A 42 -9.04 3.07 -5.27
CA SER A 42 -10.35 3.57 -4.81
C SER A 42 -11.41 3.62 -5.92
N SER A 43 -11.00 3.68 -7.19
CA SER A 43 -11.92 3.72 -8.35
C SER A 43 -12.37 2.33 -8.84
N GLY A 44 -11.72 1.26 -8.36
CA GLY A 44 -12.01 -0.12 -8.76
C GLY A 44 -12.85 -0.88 -7.72
N LYS A 45 -13.23 -2.12 -8.06
CA LYS A 45 -13.88 -3.06 -7.13
C LYS A 45 -13.07 -3.33 -5.86
N ALA A 46 -11.74 -3.14 -5.93
CA ALA A 46 -10.85 -3.21 -4.78
C ALA A 46 -11.27 -2.27 -3.62
N ALA A 47 -11.94 -1.16 -3.94
CA ALA A 47 -12.45 -0.22 -2.95
C ALA A 47 -13.48 -0.85 -2.00
N ASP A 48 -14.30 -1.78 -2.50
CA ASP A 48 -15.33 -2.43 -1.70
C ASP A 48 -14.73 -3.47 -0.73
N TYR A 49 -13.70 -4.20 -1.18
CA TYR A 49 -13.06 -5.26 -0.39
C TYR A 49 -12.02 -4.73 0.61
N ALA A 50 -11.37 -3.60 0.31
CA ALA A 50 -10.26 -3.06 1.08
C ALA A 50 -10.52 -1.64 1.63
N LYS A 51 -11.80 -1.28 1.82
CA LYS A 51 -12.23 0.06 2.25
C LYS A 51 -11.50 0.58 3.49
N SER A 52 -11.31 -0.26 4.50
CA SER A 52 -10.62 0.14 5.74
C SER A 52 -9.12 0.37 5.52
N GLN A 53 -8.47 -0.47 4.72
CA GLN A 53 -7.06 -0.30 4.36
C GLN A 53 -6.85 0.98 3.54
N LEU A 54 -7.76 1.28 2.59
CA LEU A 54 -7.71 2.52 1.81
C LEU A 54 -7.93 3.77 2.64
N ALA A 55 -8.86 3.73 3.61
CA ALA A 55 -9.05 4.83 4.55
C ALA A 55 -7.79 5.08 5.38
N SER A 56 -7.15 4.02 5.90
CA SER A 56 -5.88 4.14 6.61
C SER A 56 -4.74 4.67 5.73
N ALA A 57 -4.68 4.28 4.46
CA ALA A 57 -3.70 4.80 3.49
C ALA A 57 -3.90 6.29 3.22
N GLN A 58 -5.16 6.75 3.08
CA GLN A 58 -5.48 8.16 2.91
C GLN A 58 -5.12 9.00 4.14
N GLU A 59 -5.44 8.50 5.34
CA GLU A 59 -5.05 9.15 6.60
C GLU A 59 -3.52 9.26 6.73
N THR A 60 -2.82 8.15 6.45
CA THR A 60 -1.35 8.10 6.51
C THR A 60 -0.72 9.02 5.46
N LEU A 61 -1.30 9.14 4.25
CA LEU A 61 -0.88 10.12 3.25
C LEU A 61 -1.05 11.56 3.74
N GLY A 62 -2.11 11.85 4.51
CA GLY A 62 -2.27 13.12 5.21
C GLY A 62 -1.13 13.38 6.20
N ALA A 63 -0.72 12.37 6.95
CA ALA A 63 0.43 12.44 7.85
C ALA A 63 1.77 12.64 7.11
N VAL A 64 1.94 12.07 5.91
CA VAL A 64 3.10 12.36 5.03
C VAL A 64 3.14 13.85 4.69
N LYS A 65 2.03 14.42 4.21
CA LYS A 65 1.95 15.85 3.86
C LYS A 65 2.26 16.75 5.06
N ALA A 66 1.76 16.40 6.24
CA ALA A 66 2.05 17.11 7.48
C ALA A 66 3.55 17.03 7.85
N ALA A 67 4.16 15.84 7.75
CA ALA A 67 5.58 15.65 8.04
C ALA A 67 6.50 16.41 7.05
N ILE A 68 6.15 16.41 5.75
CA ILE A 68 6.85 17.21 4.72
C ILE A 68 6.75 18.70 5.06
N SER A 69 5.55 19.18 5.40
CA SER A 69 5.32 20.59 5.77
C SER A 69 6.11 20.99 7.02
N ALA A 70 6.27 20.06 7.97
CA ALA A 70 7.10 20.22 9.16
C ALA A 70 8.60 20.03 8.91
N LYS A 71 9.03 19.78 7.66
CA LYS A 71 10.42 19.48 7.26
C LYS A 71 11.04 18.31 8.03
N ASN A 72 10.22 17.35 8.45
CA ASN A 72 10.66 16.15 9.13
C ASN A 72 10.81 15.01 8.11
N GLY A 73 11.96 14.96 7.44
CA GLY A 73 12.26 14.01 6.36
C GLY A 73 12.13 12.54 6.80
N ALA A 74 12.76 12.15 7.90
CA ALA A 74 12.71 10.77 8.40
C ALA A 74 11.28 10.30 8.71
N LEU A 75 10.46 11.15 9.34
CA LEU A 75 9.06 10.82 9.60
C LEU A 75 8.26 10.77 8.28
N ALA A 76 8.49 11.70 7.36
CA ALA A 76 7.83 11.72 6.06
C ALA A 76 8.14 10.45 5.26
N LEU A 77 9.40 10.01 5.23
CA LEU A 77 9.82 8.80 4.54
C LEU A 77 9.19 7.55 5.17
N GLN A 78 9.25 7.42 6.50
CA GLN A 78 8.61 6.31 7.21
C GLN A 78 7.10 6.23 6.92
N LYS A 79 6.41 7.37 6.92
CA LYS A 79 4.98 7.42 6.63
C LYS A 79 4.68 7.09 5.18
N THR A 80 5.56 7.50 4.26
CA THR A 80 5.47 7.15 2.83
C THR A 80 5.56 5.64 2.62
N GLU A 81 6.51 4.98 3.29
CA GLU A 81 6.63 3.51 3.26
C GLU A 81 5.41 2.81 3.86
N LEU A 82 4.85 3.37 4.94
CA LEU A 82 3.62 2.83 5.55
C LEU A 82 2.42 2.92 4.60
N VAL A 83 2.25 4.03 3.87
CA VAL A 83 1.20 4.14 2.84
C VAL A 83 1.40 3.06 1.78
N ASP A 84 2.63 2.83 1.32
CA ASP A 84 2.94 1.83 0.30
C ASP A 84 2.58 0.40 0.76
N LEU A 85 2.89 0.06 2.01
CA LEU A 85 2.48 -1.20 2.62
C LEU A 85 0.95 -1.33 2.73
N GLN A 86 0.27 -0.29 3.19
CA GLN A 86 -1.19 -0.30 3.32
C GLN A 86 -1.89 -0.47 1.95
N LEU A 87 -1.35 0.17 0.91
CA LEU A 87 -1.82 0.01 -0.47
C LEU A 87 -1.59 -1.41 -0.98
N THR A 88 -0.41 -1.97 -0.73
CA THR A 88 -0.09 -3.35 -1.13
C THR A 88 -1.02 -4.36 -0.47
N ILE A 89 -1.32 -4.17 0.82
CA ILE A 89 -2.30 -5.01 1.54
C ILE A 89 -3.70 -4.83 0.95
N ALA A 90 -4.10 -3.61 0.63
CA ALA A 90 -5.42 -3.33 0.03
C ALA A 90 -5.58 -4.04 -1.33
N GLU A 91 -4.57 -3.94 -2.19
CA GLU A 91 -4.53 -4.60 -3.50
C GLU A 91 -4.56 -6.12 -3.35
N ALA A 92 -3.74 -6.69 -2.47
CA ALA A 92 -3.72 -8.13 -2.22
C ALA A 92 -5.08 -8.65 -1.73
N ARG A 93 -5.73 -7.92 -0.81
CA ARG A 93 -7.05 -8.28 -0.31
C ARG A 93 -8.13 -8.23 -1.39
N ALA A 94 -8.06 -7.24 -2.28
CA ALA A 94 -8.97 -7.15 -3.40
C ALA A 94 -8.83 -8.36 -4.35
N VAL A 95 -7.59 -8.75 -4.66
CA VAL A 95 -7.31 -9.92 -5.50
C VAL A 95 -7.79 -11.22 -4.82
N GLU A 96 -7.56 -11.37 -3.52
CA GLU A 96 -8.02 -12.54 -2.75
C GLU A 96 -9.54 -12.67 -2.80
N MET A 97 -10.27 -11.58 -2.59
CA MET A 97 -11.73 -11.58 -2.60
C MET A 97 -12.29 -11.86 -4.01
N GLU A 98 -11.69 -11.29 -5.05
CA GLU A 98 -12.09 -11.58 -6.43
C GLU A 98 -11.86 -13.07 -6.78
N ALA A 99 -10.73 -13.63 -6.35
CA ALA A 99 -10.45 -15.06 -6.53
C ALA A 99 -11.45 -15.93 -5.76
N ALA A 100 -11.84 -15.53 -4.54
CA ALA A 100 -12.84 -16.24 -3.75
C ALA A 100 -14.22 -16.22 -4.43
N GLU A 101 -14.63 -15.10 -5.04
CA GLU A 101 -15.88 -15.02 -5.82
C GLU A 101 -15.86 -15.95 -7.04
N GLN A 102 -14.77 -15.94 -7.82
CA GLN A 102 -14.62 -16.84 -8.97
C GLN A 102 -14.65 -18.32 -8.54
N LEU A 103 -14.02 -18.65 -7.41
CA LEU A 103 -14.05 -20.01 -6.86
C LEU A 103 -15.47 -20.47 -6.53
N VAL A 104 -16.31 -19.58 -5.98
CA VAL A 104 -17.72 -19.89 -5.69
C VAL A 104 -18.50 -20.15 -6.98
N LEU A 105 -18.28 -19.33 -8.01
CA LEU A 105 -18.92 -19.51 -9.32
C LEU A 105 -18.53 -20.86 -9.96
N HIS A 106 -17.23 -21.18 -10.01
CA HIS A 106 -16.77 -22.44 -10.56
C HIS A 106 -17.26 -23.67 -9.78
N ARG A 107 -17.36 -23.58 -8.45
CA ARG A 107 -17.97 -24.66 -7.64
C ARG A 107 -19.45 -24.86 -7.97
N ALA A 108 -20.19 -23.79 -8.24
CA ALA A 108 -21.60 -23.89 -8.63
C ALA A 108 -21.74 -24.53 -10.03
N GLU A 109 -20.88 -24.16 -10.97
CA GLU A 109 -20.83 -24.76 -12.32
C GLU A 109 -20.50 -26.25 -12.26
N LEU A 110 -19.49 -26.64 -11.48
CA LEU A 110 -19.11 -28.04 -11.29
C LEU A 110 -20.29 -28.86 -10.74
N ARG A 111 -20.96 -28.39 -9.68
CA ARG A 111 -22.12 -29.08 -9.11
C ARG A 111 -23.27 -29.24 -10.12
N LYS A 112 -23.49 -28.23 -10.96
CA LYS A 112 -24.50 -28.31 -12.02
C LYS A 112 -24.13 -29.38 -13.05
N LEU A 113 -22.86 -29.47 -13.43
CA LEU A 113 -22.37 -30.45 -14.38
C LEU A 113 -22.44 -31.87 -13.81
N GLU A 114 -22.06 -32.05 -12.54
CA GLU A 114 -22.21 -33.31 -11.79
C GLU A 114 -23.66 -33.78 -11.77
N ALA A 115 -24.60 -32.90 -11.41
CA ALA A 115 -26.03 -33.23 -11.41
C ALA A 115 -26.56 -33.61 -12.81
N GLN A 116 -26.06 -32.97 -13.88
CA GLN A 116 -26.40 -33.33 -15.25
C GLN A 116 -25.85 -34.71 -15.63
N PHE A 117 -24.62 -35.04 -15.23
CA PHE A 117 -24.04 -36.36 -15.43
C PHE A 117 -24.84 -37.45 -14.70
N ASP A 118 -25.20 -37.22 -13.44
CA ASP A 118 -26.00 -38.17 -12.65
C ASP A 118 -27.38 -38.44 -13.30
N GLN A 119 -28.03 -37.39 -13.81
CA GLN A 119 -29.30 -37.53 -14.54
C GLN A 119 -29.15 -38.37 -15.82
N LEU A 120 -28.08 -38.16 -16.59
CA LEU A 120 -27.82 -38.95 -17.80
C LEU A 120 -27.55 -40.43 -17.49
N LEU A 121 -26.79 -40.71 -16.42
CA LEU A 121 -26.53 -42.09 -15.99
C LEU A 121 -27.82 -42.79 -15.54
N GLN A 122 -28.71 -42.10 -14.82
CA GLN A 122 -30.00 -42.65 -14.42
C GLN A 122 -30.96 -42.86 -15.60
N ALA A 123 -30.88 -42.00 -16.63
CA ALA A 123 -31.71 -42.11 -17.82
C ALA A 123 -31.25 -43.19 -18.82
N GLY A 124 -29.94 -43.42 -18.95
CA GLY A 124 -29.37 -44.40 -19.88
C GLY A 124 -29.32 -45.85 -19.36
N GLY A 125 -29.63 -46.08 -18.08
CA GLY A 125 -29.67 -47.41 -17.46
C GLY A 125 -31.02 -48.14 -17.57
N LYS A 126 -31.94 -47.68 -18.42
CA LYS A 126 -33.23 -48.32 -18.71
C LYS A 126 -33.27 -48.94 -20.09
#